data_AF-A0A6M5JE32-F1
#
_entry.id   AF-A0A6M5JE32-F1
#
_cell.length_a   1.000
_cell.length_b   1.000
_cell.length_c   1.000
_cell.angle_alpha   90.00
_cell.angle_beta   90.00
_cell.angle_gamma   90.00
#
_symmetry.space_group_name_H-M   'P 1'
#
loop_
_entity.id
_entity.type
_entity.pdbx_description
1 polymer ?
#
loop_
_entity_poly.entity_id
_entity_poly.type
_entity_poly.pdbx_seq_one_letter_code
_entity_poly.pdbx_strand_id
1 'polypeptide(L)'
;MRPALRALGGVILIVAIVGLLYVGVGWRMRHMFDGDPSTVARASLQAVRQQNRLTPFAARFVAVVTAEESRFGFSARKTLIMPGLVRYSIDLAKLRDRDLQWDAATKTLAISLPPIELEGPEVDLTAVREYGEGGVLMTLTNAEKELDAANRKAGQAELVTQAHDVLPMRLAADAARSAIERSFAMPLKAAGIDATVTARFRDEPR
;
A
#
# COMPACT_ATOMS: atom_id res chain seq x y z
N MET A 1 -5.55 -28.58 -59.82
CA MET A 1 -5.35 -28.97 -58.40
C MET A 1 -4.00 -28.51 -57.84
N ARG A 2 -3.64 -27.21 -57.93
CA ARG A 2 -2.34 -26.67 -57.48
C ARG A 2 -2.34 -25.48 -56.46
N PRO A 3 -3.47 -24.88 -56.02
CA PRO A 3 -3.42 -23.77 -55.07
C PRO A 3 -3.29 -24.20 -53.60
N ALA A 4 -3.78 -25.39 -53.24
CA ALA A 4 -3.76 -25.88 -51.85
C ALA A 4 -2.33 -26.18 -51.33
N LEU A 5 -1.44 -26.65 -52.20
CA LEU A 5 -0.05 -26.97 -51.83
C LEU A 5 0.81 -25.72 -51.56
N ARG A 6 0.49 -24.59 -52.22
CA ARG A 6 1.18 -23.30 -52.03
C ARG A 6 0.74 -22.59 -50.75
N ALA A 7 -0.54 -22.73 -50.38
CA ALA A 7 -1.07 -22.20 -49.13
C ALA A 7 -0.48 -22.94 -47.92
N LEU A 8 -0.34 -24.27 -47.99
CA LEU A 8 0.30 -25.06 -46.92
C LEU A 8 1.80 -24.69 -46.77
N GLY A 9 2.52 -24.51 -47.88
CA GLY A 9 3.92 -24.09 -47.86
C GLY A 9 4.13 -22.69 -47.26
N GLY A 10 3.21 -21.76 -47.54
CA GLY A 10 3.24 -20.41 -46.95
C GLY A 10 3.00 -20.39 -45.44
N VAL A 11 2.06 -21.21 -44.95
CA VAL A 11 1.78 -21.32 -43.51
C VAL A 11 2.96 -21.96 -42.77
N ILE A 12 3.59 -23.00 -43.34
CA ILE A 12 4.78 -23.62 -42.74
C ILE A 12 5.96 -22.63 -42.68
N LEU A 13 6.13 -21.80 -43.72
CA LEU A 13 7.17 -20.77 -43.74
C LEU A 13 6.91 -19.69 -42.68
N ILE A 14 5.66 -19.26 -42.49
CA ILE A 14 5.30 -18.25 -41.47
C ILE A 14 5.52 -18.83 -40.07
N VAL A 15 5.13 -20.07 -39.81
CA VAL A 15 5.36 -20.73 -38.52
C VAL A 15 6.86 -20.91 -38.25
N ALA A 16 7.65 -21.25 -39.28
CA ALA A 16 9.10 -21.34 -39.16
C ALA A 16 9.74 -19.97 -38.86
N ILE A 17 9.32 -18.90 -39.53
CA ILE A 17 9.83 -17.53 -39.28
C ILE A 17 9.43 -17.04 -37.89
N VAL A 18 8.19 -17.31 -37.46
CA VAL A 18 7.71 -16.95 -36.11
C VAL A 18 8.47 -17.75 -35.05
N GLY A 19 8.71 -19.05 -35.27
CA GLY A 19 9.53 -19.87 -34.37
C GLY A 19 10.98 -19.39 -34.30
N LEU A 20 11.57 -18.99 -35.43
CA LEU A 20 12.94 -18.49 -35.50
C LEU A 20 13.08 -17.09 -34.90
N LEU A 21 12.04 -16.24 -35.02
CA LEU A 21 11.93 -14.99 -34.27
C LEU A 21 11.78 -15.23 -32.76
N TYR A 22 10.99 -16.22 -32.34
CA TYR A 22 10.81 -16.54 -30.92
C TYR A 22 12.11 -17.07 -30.28
N VAL A 23 12.81 -17.96 -30.98
CA VAL A 23 14.12 -18.50 -30.54
C VAL A 23 15.22 -17.42 -30.61
N GLY A 24 15.19 -16.56 -31.63
CA GLY A 24 16.13 -15.44 -31.78
C GLY A 24 15.96 -14.36 -30.73
N VAL A 25 14.71 -13.99 -30.41
CA VAL A 25 14.37 -13.06 -29.31
C VAL A 25 14.73 -13.69 -27.97
N GLY A 26 14.41 -14.97 -27.75
CA GLY A 26 14.82 -15.71 -26.56
C GLY A 26 16.35 -15.82 -26.40
N TRP A 27 17.10 -15.99 -27.50
CA TRP A 27 18.57 -16.01 -27.50
C TRP A 27 19.20 -14.65 -27.24
N ARG A 28 18.65 -13.60 -27.86
CA ARG A 28 19.11 -12.24 -27.67
C ARG A 28 18.77 -11.73 -26.27
N MET A 29 17.63 -12.11 -25.69
CA MET A 29 17.32 -11.84 -24.29
C MET A 29 18.33 -12.53 -23.36
N ARG A 30 18.61 -13.83 -23.52
CA ARG A 30 19.57 -14.55 -22.63
C ARG A 30 21.04 -14.10 -22.76
N HIS A 31 21.41 -13.37 -23.81
CA HIS A 31 22.75 -12.79 -23.97
C HIS A 31 22.82 -11.27 -23.74
N MET A 32 21.67 -10.60 -23.67
CA MET A 32 21.58 -9.19 -23.28
C MET A 32 21.28 -9.04 -21.78
N PHE A 33 20.77 -10.11 -21.15
CA PHE A 33 20.67 -10.29 -19.71
C PHE A 33 21.81 -11.18 -19.21
N ASP A 34 23.06 -10.73 -19.39
CA ASP A 34 24.13 -11.17 -18.48
C ASP A 34 23.70 -10.78 -17.06
N GLY A 35 23.75 -11.77 -16.17
CA GLY A 35 23.10 -11.79 -14.87
C GLY A 35 23.68 -10.79 -13.88
N ASP A 36 23.41 -9.51 -14.08
CA ASP A 36 23.65 -8.49 -13.07
C ASP A 36 22.39 -8.41 -12.18
N PRO A 37 22.44 -8.88 -10.91
CA PRO A 37 21.30 -8.84 -10.00
C PRO A 37 20.74 -7.43 -9.85
N SER A 38 21.57 -6.40 -10.09
CA SER A 38 21.15 -5.00 -10.12
C SER A 38 20.21 -4.67 -11.28
N THR A 39 20.33 -5.31 -12.44
CA THR A 39 19.47 -5.07 -13.61
C THR A 39 18.11 -5.73 -13.44
N VAL A 40 18.08 -6.94 -12.87
CA VAL A 40 16.83 -7.62 -12.50
C VAL A 40 16.14 -6.87 -11.36
N ALA A 41 16.89 -6.43 -10.34
CA ALA A 41 16.37 -5.59 -9.27
C ALA A 41 15.82 -4.25 -9.79
N ARG A 42 16.48 -3.61 -10.77
CA ARG A 42 15.98 -2.37 -11.41
C ARG A 42 14.74 -2.62 -12.26
N ALA A 43 14.66 -3.73 -13.00
CA ALA A 43 13.48 -4.09 -13.78
C ALA A 43 12.29 -4.44 -12.89
N SER A 44 12.52 -5.18 -11.80
CA SER A 44 11.53 -5.47 -10.76
C SER A 44 11.14 -4.20 -10.00
N LEU A 45 12.08 -3.33 -9.65
CA LEU A 45 11.81 -2.02 -9.06
C LEU A 45 10.98 -1.16 -10.02
N GLN A 46 11.21 -1.23 -11.33
CA GLN A 46 10.42 -0.50 -12.32
C GLN A 46 8.98 -1.03 -12.41
N ALA A 47 8.78 -2.36 -12.34
CA ALA A 47 7.45 -2.98 -12.29
C ALA A 47 6.72 -2.70 -10.95
N VAL A 48 7.45 -2.65 -9.85
CA VAL A 48 6.95 -2.28 -8.52
C VAL A 48 6.65 -0.77 -8.44
N ARG A 49 7.46 0.08 -9.09
CA ARG A 49 7.19 1.52 -9.27
C ARG A 49 5.99 1.78 -10.18
N GLN A 50 5.66 0.86 -11.10
CA GLN A 50 4.37 0.91 -11.82
C GLN A 50 3.18 0.64 -10.90
N GLN A 51 3.36 -0.15 -9.84
CA GLN A 51 2.37 -0.26 -8.75
C GLN A 51 2.46 0.93 -7.78
N ASN A 52 3.59 1.65 -7.77
CA ASN A 52 3.95 2.93 -7.13
C ASN A 52 3.81 2.99 -5.60
N ARG A 53 2.89 2.23 -5.02
CA ARG A 53 2.53 2.24 -3.61
C ARG A 53 2.07 0.84 -3.19
N LEU A 54 2.59 0.36 -2.08
CA LEU A 54 2.16 -0.90 -1.47
C LEU A 54 1.32 -0.58 -0.24
N THR A 55 0.09 -1.11 -0.19
CA THR A 55 -0.79 -1.00 0.99
C THR A 55 -0.87 -2.37 1.66
N PRO A 56 0.09 -2.71 2.55
CA PRO A 56 0.14 -4.03 3.17
C PRO A 56 -0.95 -4.23 4.24
N PHE A 57 -1.52 -3.16 4.77
CA PHE A 57 -2.45 -3.21 5.89
C PHE A 57 -3.51 -2.11 5.82
N ALA A 58 -4.73 -2.45 6.22
CA ALA A 58 -5.83 -1.50 6.38
C ALA A 58 -6.62 -1.85 7.64
N ALA A 59 -7.02 -0.84 8.40
CA ALA A 59 -7.75 -1.02 9.65
C ALA A 59 -8.94 -0.07 9.73
N ARG A 60 -10.04 -0.57 10.31
CA ARG A 60 -11.24 0.22 10.57
C ARG A 60 -11.29 0.60 12.04
N PHE A 61 -11.45 1.88 12.30
CA PHE A 61 -11.54 2.49 13.63
C PHE A 61 -12.93 3.11 13.81
N VAL A 62 -13.32 3.33 15.06
CA VAL A 62 -14.57 4.00 15.41
C VAL A 62 -14.29 5.00 16.52
N ALA A 63 -14.47 6.29 16.23
CA ALA A 63 -14.41 7.33 17.23
C ALA A 63 -15.81 7.56 17.82
N VAL A 64 -15.89 7.59 19.15
CA VAL A 64 -17.10 7.96 19.89
C VAL A 64 -16.77 9.22 20.68
N VAL A 65 -17.29 10.36 20.24
CA VAL A 65 -16.98 11.67 20.81
C VAL A 65 -18.26 12.38 21.23
N THR A 66 -18.19 13.16 22.30
CA THR A 66 -19.35 13.90 22.83
C THR A 66 -18.99 15.36 23.01
N ALA A 67 -19.72 16.25 22.35
CA ALA A 67 -19.62 17.69 22.51
C ALA A 67 -20.74 18.18 23.43
N GLU A 68 -20.41 19.11 24.31
CA GLU A 68 -21.31 19.71 25.27
C GLU A 68 -21.24 21.23 25.19
N GLU A 69 -22.39 21.87 25.25
CA GLU A 69 -22.50 23.32 25.30
C GLU A 69 -23.49 23.72 26.39
N SER A 70 -23.11 24.73 27.18
CA SER A 70 -23.98 25.33 28.19
C SER A 70 -24.14 26.83 27.95
N ARG A 71 -25.38 27.29 27.80
CA ARG A 71 -25.72 28.72 27.64
C ARG A 71 -27.01 29.03 28.37
N PHE A 72 -27.04 30.16 29.08
CA PHE A 72 -28.24 30.68 29.76
C PHE A 72 -28.95 29.68 30.69
N GLY A 73 -28.21 28.78 31.36
CA GLY A 73 -28.78 27.76 32.24
C GLY A 73 -29.32 26.51 31.53
N PHE A 74 -29.22 26.45 30.21
CA PHE A 74 -29.53 25.27 29.41
C PHE A 74 -28.25 24.55 28.98
N SER A 75 -28.31 23.23 28.90
CA SER A 75 -27.24 22.38 28.39
C SER A 75 -27.70 21.59 27.18
N ALA A 76 -26.85 21.51 26.15
CA ALA A 76 -27.03 20.67 24.99
C ALA A 76 -25.81 19.75 24.85
N ARG A 77 -26.04 18.47 24.62
CA ARG A 77 -25.00 17.46 24.41
C ARG A 77 -25.29 16.70 23.12
N LYS A 78 -24.24 16.42 22.35
CA LYS A 78 -24.35 15.56 21.17
C LYS A 78 -23.20 14.59 21.13
N THR A 79 -23.51 13.31 21.00
CA THR A 79 -22.55 12.21 20.83
C THR A 79 -22.51 11.81 19.37
N LEU A 80 -21.32 11.72 18.80
CA LEU A 80 -21.03 11.31 17.43
C LEU A 80 -20.26 10.00 17.45
N ILE A 81 -20.78 9.01 16.72
CA ILE A 81 -20.09 7.75 16.41
C ILE A 81 -19.63 7.82 14.95
N MET A 82 -18.31 7.92 14.76
CA MET A 82 -17.69 8.11 13.46
C MET A 82 -16.79 6.91 13.11
N PRO A 83 -17.22 6.00 12.22
CA PRO A 83 -16.35 4.97 11.68
C PRO A 83 -15.40 5.55 10.63
N GLY A 84 -14.14 5.13 10.65
CA GLY A 84 -13.12 5.52 9.67
C GLY A 84 -12.27 4.33 9.21
N LEU A 85 -11.91 4.31 7.94
CA LEU A 85 -10.93 3.36 7.39
C LEU A 85 -9.59 4.08 7.23
N VAL A 86 -8.52 3.48 7.74
CA VAL A 86 -7.15 3.96 7.53
C VAL A 86 -6.37 2.88 6.78
N ARG A 87 -5.69 3.30 5.72
CA ARG A 87 -4.78 2.45 4.96
C ARG A 87 -3.35 2.82 5.31
N TYR A 88 -2.54 1.81 5.58
CA TYR A 88 -1.12 1.99 5.85
C TYR A 88 -0.39 1.60 4.59
N SER A 89 0.37 2.54 4.04
CA SER A 89 0.97 2.43 2.73
C SER A 89 2.46 2.73 2.79
N ILE A 90 3.21 2.21 1.82
CA ILE A 90 4.64 2.48 1.66
C ILE A 90 4.84 2.94 0.23
N ASP A 91 5.46 4.11 0.08
CA ASP A 91 5.84 4.63 -1.21
C ASP A 91 7.13 3.93 -1.70
N LEU A 92 6.95 2.96 -2.60
CA LEU A 92 8.06 2.19 -3.16
C LEU A 92 8.87 2.98 -4.19
N ALA A 93 8.36 4.11 -4.68
CA ALA A 93 9.14 5.02 -5.51
C ALA A 93 10.26 5.73 -4.73
N LYS A 94 10.17 5.77 -3.38
CA LYS A 94 11.24 6.27 -2.50
C LYS A 94 12.35 5.25 -2.22
N LEU A 95 12.21 4.01 -2.71
CA LEU A 95 13.24 3.00 -2.64
C LEU A 95 14.25 3.23 -3.77
N ARG A 96 15.54 3.30 -3.42
CA ARG A 96 16.66 3.54 -4.34
C ARG A 96 17.63 2.36 -4.28
N ASP A 97 18.49 2.22 -5.28
CA ASP A 97 19.53 1.18 -5.31
C ASP A 97 20.38 1.15 -4.02
N ARG A 98 20.64 2.32 -3.41
CA ARG A 98 21.39 2.43 -2.14
C ARG A 98 20.71 1.78 -0.93
N ASP A 99 19.40 1.59 -1.01
CA ASP A 99 18.60 0.98 0.06
C ASP A 99 18.64 -0.55 0.00
N LEU A 100 19.21 -1.11 -1.08
CA LEU A 100 19.44 -2.53 -1.29
C LEU A 100 20.92 -2.83 -1.03
N GLN A 101 21.19 -3.61 0.01
CA GLN A 101 22.55 -4.00 0.37
C GLN A 101 22.67 -5.51 0.26
N TRP A 102 23.53 -5.94 -0.65
CA TRP A 102 23.88 -7.34 -0.82
C TRP A 102 25.13 -7.69 -0.03
N ASP A 103 25.02 -8.69 0.84
CA ASP A 103 26.14 -9.31 1.50
C ASP A 103 26.44 -10.68 0.85
N ALA A 104 27.56 -10.74 0.14
CA ALA A 104 28.01 -11.95 -0.55
C ALA A 104 28.49 -13.04 0.42
N ALA A 105 28.97 -12.67 1.61
CA ALA A 105 29.46 -13.63 2.59
C ALA A 105 28.30 -14.43 3.22
N THR A 106 27.19 -13.75 3.51
CA THR A 106 26.00 -14.37 4.13
C THR A 106 24.88 -14.68 3.13
N LYS A 107 25.05 -14.34 1.85
CA LYS A 107 24.01 -14.39 0.81
C LYS A 107 22.72 -13.69 1.24
N THR A 108 22.86 -12.53 1.88
CA THR A 108 21.73 -11.79 2.43
C THR A 108 21.49 -10.49 1.65
N LEU A 109 20.24 -10.25 1.26
CA LEU A 109 19.79 -8.97 0.74
C LEU A 109 19.07 -8.21 1.87
N ALA A 110 19.71 -7.16 2.37
CA ALA A 110 19.11 -6.22 3.32
C ALA A 110 18.44 -5.08 2.57
N ILE A 111 17.16 -4.82 2.88
CA ILE A 111 16.33 -3.79 2.24
C ILE A 111 15.94 -2.75 3.29
N SER A 112 16.34 -1.50 3.04
CA SER A 112 15.97 -0.35 3.88
C SER A 112 14.68 0.29 3.39
N LEU A 113 13.55 -0.05 4.02
CA LEU A 113 12.22 0.43 3.68
C LEU A 113 12.01 1.91 4.08
N PRO A 114 11.33 2.70 3.23
CA PRO A 114 10.86 4.03 3.60
C PRO A 114 9.77 3.95 4.69
N PRO A 115 9.52 5.06 5.41
CA PRO A 115 8.48 5.13 6.45
C PRO A 115 7.10 4.72 5.92
N ILE A 116 6.27 4.23 6.84
CA ILE A 116 4.85 3.96 6.57
C ILE A 116 4.11 5.30 6.51
N GLU A 117 3.32 5.48 5.47
CA GLU A 117 2.41 6.61 5.28
C GLU A 117 0.98 6.16 5.55
N LEU A 118 0.29 6.91 6.42
CA LEU A 118 -1.12 6.71 6.68
C LEU A 118 -1.94 7.47 5.63
N GLU A 119 -2.88 6.77 5.01
CA GLU A 119 -3.93 7.36 4.17
C GLU A 119 -5.28 7.27 4.88
N GLY A 120 -6.01 8.39 4.88
CA GLY A 120 -7.28 8.51 5.60
C GLY A 120 -7.13 9.31 6.90
N PRO A 121 -8.11 9.26 7.81
CA PRO A 121 -9.26 8.35 7.84
C PRO A 121 -10.30 8.65 6.76
N GLU A 122 -10.63 7.65 5.96
CA GLU A 122 -11.76 7.68 5.05
C GLU A 122 -13.04 7.44 5.85
N VAL A 123 -13.81 8.50 6.05
CA VAL A 123 -15.05 8.49 6.83
C VAL A 123 -16.22 8.25 5.89
N ASP A 124 -16.99 7.20 6.18
CA ASP A 124 -18.26 6.96 5.51
C ASP A 124 -19.36 7.76 6.22
N LEU A 125 -19.75 8.89 5.62
CA LEU A 125 -20.79 9.77 6.15
C LEU A 125 -22.15 9.07 6.32
N THR A 126 -22.42 7.99 5.57
CA THR A 126 -23.67 7.24 5.69
C THR A 126 -23.70 6.33 6.93
N ALA A 127 -22.52 5.96 7.44
CA ALA A 127 -22.37 5.13 8.62
C ALA A 127 -22.18 5.95 9.92
N VAL A 128 -22.09 7.28 9.81
CA VAL A 128 -22.02 8.20 10.94
C VAL A 128 -23.35 8.20 11.69
N ARG A 129 -23.29 8.09 13.02
CA ARG A 129 -24.47 8.18 13.89
C ARG A 129 -24.31 9.31 14.89
N GLU A 130 -25.38 10.08 15.06
CA GLU A 130 -25.43 11.20 15.97
C GLU A 130 -26.57 11.00 16.97
N TYR A 131 -26.28 11.20 18.25
CA TYR A 131 -27.23 11.12 19.36
C TYR A 131 -27.20 12.44 20.12
N GLY A 132 -28.29 13.20 20.08
CA GLY A 132 -28.39 14.51 20.74
C GLY A 132 -29.40 14.52 21.87
N GLU A 133 -29.04 15.15 22.98
CA GLU A 133 -29.95 15.50 24.09
C GLU A 133 -29.84 17.02 24.31
N GLY A 134 -30.96 17.75 24.27
CA GLY A 134 -30.89 19.23 24.38
C GLY A 134 -32.17 20.02 24.07
N GLY A 135 -33.25 19.37 23.64
CA GLY A 135 -34.58 19.98 23.51
C GLY A 135 -34.59 21.37 22.85
N VAL A 136 -35.19 22.34 23.55
CA VAL A 136 -35.49 23.72 23.09
C VAL A 136 -34.24 24.53 22.71
N LEU A 137 -33.05 24.21 23.24
CA LEU A 137 -31.81 24.92 22.89
C LEU A 137 -31.26 24.52 21.51
N MET A 138 -31.43 23.25 21.12
CA MET A 138 -31.03 22.73 19.81
C MET A 138 -31.89 23.33 18.69
N THR A 139 -33.19 23.56 18.94
CA THR A 139 -34.14 24.03 17.91
C THR A 139 -34.17 25.56 17.74
N LEU A 140 -33.72 26.32 18.73
CA LEU A 140 -33.82 27.79 18.74
C LEU A 140 -32.48 28.52 18.59
N THR A 141 -31.34 27.82 18.54
CA THR A 141 -30.02 28.46 18.50
C THR A 141 -29.07 27.83 17.47
N ASN A 142 -27.98 28.51 17.12
CA ASN A 142 -26.89 27.97 16.29
C ASN A 142 -26.04 26.90 17.02
N ALA A 143 -26.37 26.53 18.27
CA ALA A 143 -25.65 25.56 19.07
C ALA A 143 -25.55 24.19 18.37
N GLU A 144 -26.58 23.77 17.62
CA GLU A 144 -26.55 22.50 16.90
C GLU A 144 -25.41 22.44 15.86
N LYS A 145 -25.23 23.51 15.07
CA LYS A 145 -24.15 23.58 14.07
C LYS A 145 -22.77 23.63 14.70
N GLU A 146 -22.64 24.33 15.84
CA GLU A 146 -21.38 24.43 16.58
C GLU A 146 -21.00 23.08 17.20
N LEU A 147 -21.95 22.38 17.83
CA LEU A 147 -21.77 21.03 18.36
C LEU A 147 -21.43 20.01 17.27
N ASP A 148 -22.04 20.11 16.08
CA ASP A 148 -21.75 19.23 14.94
C ASP A 148 -20.35 19.44 14.38
N ALA A 149 -19.94 20.69 14.24
CA ALA A 149 -18.59 21.01 13.81
C ALA A 149 -17.55 20.55 14.85
N ALA A 150 -17.82 20.77 16.14
CA ALA A 150 -16.96 20.36 17.23
C ALA A 150 -16.80 18.82 17.27
N ASN A 151 -17.90 18.09 17.23
CA ASN A 151 -17.89 16.63 17.22
C ASN A 151 -17.18 16.06 15.99
N ARG A 152 -17.47 16.56 14.79
CA ARG A 152 -16.81 16.04 13.57
C ARG A 152 -15.30 16.24 13.62
N LYS A 153 -14.85 17.42 14.09
CA LYS A 153 -13.42 17.70 14.29
C LYS A 153 -12.80 16.77 15.32
N ALA A 154 -13.47 16.58 16.47
CA ALA A 154 -13.00 15.67 17.52
C ALA A 154 -12.94 14.23 17.03
N GLY A 155 -13.96 13.75 16.32
CA GLY A 155 -14.02 12.39 15.78
C GLY A 155 -12.92 12.10 14.77
N GLN A 156 -12.63 13.05 13.87
CA GLN A 156 -11.51 12.90 12.93
C GLN A 156 -10.15 12.86 13.65
N ALA A 157 -9.94 13.75 14.63
CA ALA A 157 -8.71 13.78 15.41
C ALA A 157 -8.50 12.48 16.21
N GLU A 158 -9.58 11.94 16.78
CA GLU A 158 -9.58 10.68 17.51
C GLU A 158 -9.24 9.50 16.58
N LEU A 159 -9.85 9.43 15.39
CA LEU A 159 -9.52 8.41 14.39
C LEU A 159 -8.05 8.46 13.97
N VAL A 160 -7.50 9.66 13.77
CA VAL A 160 -6.07 9.85 13.46
C VAL A 160 -5.21 9.38 14.63
N THR A 161 -5.59 9.73 15.87
CA THR A 161 -4.85 9.33 17.08
C THR A 161 -4.79 7.81 17.21
N GLN A 162 -5.94 7.13 17.12
CA GLN A 162 -6.02 5.67 17.17
C GLN A 162 -5.21 4.99 16.07
N ALA A 163 -5.15 5.60 14.88
CA ALA A 163 -4.36 5.06 13.78
C ALA A 163 -2.83 5.16 14.00
N HIS A 164 -2.37 6.11 14.82
CA HIS A 164 -0.97 6.24 15.19
C HIS A 164 -0.58 5.38 16.40
N ASP A 165 -1.51 4.62 16.97
CA ASP A 165 -1.22 3.72 18.08
C ASP A 165 -0.17 2.67 17.69
N VAL A 166 0.57 2.24 18.71
CA VAL A 166 1.71 1.31 18.56
C VAL A 166 1.30 0.00 17.90
N LEU A 167 0.11 -0.53 18.25
CA LEU A 167 -0.33 -1.84 17.77
C LEU A 167 -0.67 -1.83 16.26
N PRO A 168 -1.56 -0.97 15.73
CA PRO A 168 -1.78 -0.87 14.29
C PRO A 168 -0.50 -0.60 13.51
N MET A 169 0.38 0.25 14.04
CA MET A 169 1.63 0.59 13.37
C MET A 169 2.59 -0.60 13.27
N ARG A 170 2.72 -1.38 14.35
CA ARG A 170 3.52 -2.61 14.36
C ARG A 170 2.95 -3.64 13.38
N LEU A 171 1.63 -3.85 13.37
CA LEU A 171 0.98 -4.79 12.44
C LEU A 171 1.20 -4.39 10.98
N ALA A 172 1.10 -3.09 10.68
CA ALA A 172 1.40 -2.57 9.35
C ALA A 172 2.87 -2.80 8.95
N ALA A 173 3.80 -2.57 9.87
CA ALA A 173 5.23 -2.82 9.65
C ALA A 173 5.54 -4.30 9.42
N ASP A 174 4.95 -5.21 10.20
CA ASP A 174 5.12 -6.65 10.04
C ASP A 174 4.58 -7.15 8.70
N ALA A 175 3.37 -6.69 8.33
CA ALA A 175 2.76 -7.02 7.05
C ALA A 175 3.59 -6.49 5.86
N ALA A 176 4.10 -5.27 5.97
CA ALA A 176 4.98 -4.65 4.99
C ALA A 176 6.27 -5.44 4.78
N ARG A 177 7.00 -5.74 5.87
CA ARG A 177 8.25 -6.52 5.82
C ARG A 177 8.03 -7.84 5.13
N SER A 178 7.03 -8.58 5.59
CA SER A 178 6.68 -9.88 5.03
C SER A 178 6.31 -9.82 3.54
N ALA A 179 5.58 -8.80 3.12
CA ALA A 179 5.21 -8.61 1.71
C ALA A 179 6.42 -8.31 0.83
N ILE A 180 7.31 -7.43 1.28
CA ILE A 180 8.53 -7.07 0.55
C ILE A 180 9.50 -8.25 0.49
N GLU A 181 9.79 -8.90 1.61
CA GLU A 181 10.70 -10.05 1.64
C GLU A 181 10.25 -11.15 0.66
N ARG A 182 8.96 -11.48 0.65
CA ARG A 182 8.40 -12.45 -0.31
C ARG A 182 8.52 -11.97 -1.76
N SER A 183 8.27 -10.68 -2.01
CA SER A 183 8.33 -10.10 -3.36
C SER A 183 9.74 -10.15 -3.95
N PHE A 184 10.78 -9.91 -3.14
CA PHE A 184 12.18 -9.93 -3.58
C PHE A 184 12.82 -11.32 -3.54
N ALA A 185 12.35 -12.22 -2.67
CA ALA A 185 12.87 -13.58 -2.59
C ALA A 185 12.53 -14.41 -3.84
N MET A 186 11.32 -14.24 -4.41
CA MET A 186 10.87 -15.03 -5.56
C MET A 186 11.76 -14.87 -6.81
N PRO A 187 12.11 -13.64 -7.27
CA PRO A 187 13.02 -13.45 -8.39
C PRO A 187 14.44 -13.98 -8.14
N LEU A 188 14.99 -13.81 -6.93
CA LEU A 188 16.33 -14.30 -6.58
C LEU A 188 16.39 -15.82 -6.68
N LYS A 189 15.39 -16.50 -6.12
CA LYS A 189 15.27 -17.96 -6.21
C LYS A 189 15.10 -18.44 -7.65
N ALA A 190 14.32 -17.73 -8.47
CA ALA A 190 14.15 -18.04 -9.90
C ALA A 190 15.44 -17.85 -10.71
N ALA A 191 16.31 -16.92 -10.30
CA ALA A 191 17.64 -16.73 -10.86
C ALA A 191 18.68 -17.76 -10.34
N GLY A 192 18.27 -18.72 -9.50
CA GLY A 192 19.15 -19.72 -8.90
C GLY A 192 20.00 -19.19 -7.73
N ILE A 193 19.70 -17.98 -7.24
CA ILE A 193 20.36 -17.37 -6.08
C ILE A 193 19.54 -17.71 -4.84
N ASP A 194 20.04 -18.65 -4.04
CA ASP A 194 19.49 -18.92 -2.71
C ASP A 194 19.95 -17.83 -1.74
N ALA A 195 19.08 -16.83 -1.55
CA ALA A 195 19.35 -15.62 -0.78
C ALA A 195 18.34 -15.44 0.35
N THR A 196 18.82 -15.01 1.51
CA THR A 196 17.96 -14.55 2.60
C THR A 196 17.62 -13.09 2.37
N VAL A 197 16.33 -12.75 2.32
CA VAL A 197 15.90 -11.34 2.19
C VAL A 197 15.42 -10.87 3.55
N THR A 198 15.95 -9.72 3.99
CA THR A 198 15.54 -9.09 5.23
C THR A 198 15.12 -7.65 4.94
N ALA A 199 13.93 -7.27 5.38
CA ALA A 199 13.41 -5.92 5.20
C ALA A 199 13.33 -5.20 6.55
N ARG A 200 13.79 -3.96 6.58
CA ARG A 200 13.86 -3.15 7.80
C ARG A 200 13.51 -1.70 7.51
N PHE A 201 12.75 -1.05 8.38
CA PHE A 201 12.44 0.37 8.23
C PHE A 201 13.63 1.24 8.61
N ARG A 202 13.84 2.33 7.87
CA ARG A 202 14.92 3.30 8.14
C ARG A 202 14.83 3.92 9.53
N ASP A 203 13.63 3.98 10.10
CA ASP A 203 13.34 4.69 11.35
C ASP A 203 13.44 3.76 12.57
N GLU A 204 13.69 2.46 12.39
CA GLU A 204 13.87 1.51 13.48
C GLU A 204 15.28 1.65 14.11
N PRO A 205 15.40 1.64 15.46
CA PRO A 205 16.70 1.75 16.16
C PRO A 205 17.57 0.51 15.97
N ARG A 206 18.85 0.72 15.59
CA ARG A 206 19.84 -0.33 15.22
C ARG A 206 20.05 -1.36 16.32
#